data_AF-A0A1B7LUR9-F1
#
_entry.id   AF-A0A1B7LUR9-F1
#
_cell.length_a   1.000
_cell.length_b   1.000
_cell.length_c   1.000
_cell.angle_alpha   90.00
_cell.angle_beta   90.00
_cell.angle_gamma   90.00
#
_symmetry.space_group_name_H-M   'P 1'
#
loop_
_entity.id
_entity.type
_entity.pdbx_description
1 polymer ?
#
loop_
_entity_poly.entity_id
_entity_poly.type
_entity_poly.pdbx_seq_one_letter_code
_entity_poly.pdbx_strand_id
1 'polypeptide(L)'
;MSEISIDRPPIQIFLSYTRQDDTVFGFAKPLKESLETILKVMSGRPTAVFLDRESIELGDNWHEKIQQGVYSSLIFLAVYSANYVESDACREEFMLFQDQSTRLHVSRLLIPIALLGYESLAPENQDEISDYVRAHQFVDYKQAWIQGTDSAAFRQVVSDIATRVVQALESAEDTLAQTEEQLADQALHPNEVDESAGAEVSQDTSSPKATEIDYSSQEEWGLLDLNVALHDNLSAITDETQELGDALSEFQNMPPQPANGRDPRVASKYMFQVAQALKDPSLRIGEHGKNLLDKVRDSDRVLARIISLLLEGGSEEQILRVHSDLSENVETLAELDQMVGQMQQILDSMKSAEMVSASIRKVLRPARSGITAVQDSARVITRWPEMVNSLKQDS
;
A
#
# COMPACT_ATOMS: atom_id res chain seq x y z
N MET A 1 4.02 1.91 22.17
CA MET A 1 3.09 1.78 21.03
C MET A 1 3.85 2.21 19.79
N SER A 2 4.49 1.26 19.11
CA SER A 2 5.12 1.50 17.82
C SER A 2 4.02 1.80 16.80
N GLU A 3 4.06 2.98 16.19
CA GLU A 3 3.21 3.29 15.05
C GLU A 3 3.45 2.23 13.99
N ILE A 4 2.38 1.51 13.61
CA ILE A 4 2.38 0.68 12.41
C ILE A 4 2.41 1.66 11.25
N SER A 5 3.61 2.10 10.88
CA SER A 5 3.85 2.91 9.69
C SER A 5 3.67 1.97 8.49
N ILE A 6 2.48 2.00 7.88
CA ILE A 6 2.26 1.34 6.60
C ILE A 6 2.94 2.22 5.56
N ASP A 7 4.13 1.79 5.20
CA ASP A 7 5.20 2.57 4.61
C ASP A 7 5.04 2.72 3.07
N ARG A 8 3.79 2.81 2.63
CA ARG A 8 3.37 3.12 1.24
C ARG A 8 3.37 4.64 0.99
N PRO A 9 3.51 5.11 -0.26
CA PRO A 9 3.51 6.53 -0.58
C PRO A 9 2.22 7.22 -0.12
N PRO A 10 2.26 8.50 0.30
CA PRO A 10 1.08 9.18 0.80
C PRO A 10 -0.02 9.29 -0.25
N ILE A 11 -1.28 9.24 0.18
CA ILE A 11 -2.42 9.62 -0.66
C ILE A 11 -2.49 11.15 -0.68
N GLN A 12 -2.51 11.73 -1.87
CA GLN A 12 -2.64 13.18 -2.03
C GLN A 12 -4.02 13.48 -2.60
N ILE A 13 -4.76 14.38 -1.96
CA ILE A 13 -6.07 14.81 -2.41
C ILE A 13 -6.05 16.31 -2.58
N PHE A 14 -6.46 16.78 -3.76
CA PHE A 14 -6.79 18.17 -3.97
C PHE A 14 -8.30 18.36 -3.87
N LEU A 15 -8.73 19.18 -2.92
CA LEU A 15 -10.13 19.57 -2.78
C LEU A 15 -10.35 20.89 -3.52
N SER A 16 -10.96 20.81 -4.70
CA SER A 16 -11.36 21.97 -5.50
C SER A 16 -12.79 22.38 -5.13
N TYR A 17 -12.96 23.63 -4.70
CA TYR A 17 -14.25 24.18 -4.28
C TYR A 17 -14.23 25.71 -4.33
N THR A 18 -15.39 26.35 -4.28
CA THR A 18 -15.44 27.83 -4.19
C THR A 18 -15.41 28.29 -2.73
N ARG A 19 -14.61 29.33 -2.45
CA ARG A 19 -14.59 29.98 -1.13
C ARG A 19 -15.95 30.55 -0.72
N GLN A 20 -16.73 31.00 -1.70
CA GLN A 20 -18.07 31.52 -1.47
C GLN A 20 -18.99 30.43 -0.94
N ASP A 21 -18.96 29.23 -1.51
CA ASP A 21 -19.72 28.10 -0.99
C ASP A 21 -19.23 27.73 0.41
N ASP A 22 -17.92 27.58 0.62
CA ASP A 22 -17.41 27.19 1.94
C ASP A 22 -17.70 28.23 3.04
N THR A 23 -17.77 29.52 2.69
CA THR A 23 -18.19 30.57 3.64
C THR A 23 -19.62 30.36 4.14
N VAL A 24 -20.50 29.81 3.30
CA VAL A 24 -21.91 29.58 3.62
C VAL A 24 -22.12 28.19 4.24
N PHE A 25 -21.45 27.18 3.71
CA PHE A 25 -21.70 25.78 4.01
C PHE A 25 -20.69 25.17 4.99
N GLY A 26 -19.49 25.75 5.13
CA GLY A 26 -18.47 25.36 6.12
C GLY A 26 -18.00 23.92 6.02
N PHE A 27 -17.91 23.34 4.82
CA PHE A 27 -17.66 21.91 4.62
C PHE A 27 -16.17 21.58 4.45
N ALA A 28 -15.34 22.49 3.96
CA ALA A 28 -14.01 22.14 3.45
C ALA A 28 -13.10 21.60 4.54
N LYS A 29 -13.02 22.29 5.69
CA LYS A 29 -12.21 21.86 6.84
C LYS A 29 -12.71 20.53 7.45
N PRO A 30 -14.00 20.38 7.81
CA PRO A 30 -14.51 19.10 8.32
C PRO A 30 -14.29 17.94 7.36
N LEU A 31 -14.48 18.15 6.05
CA LEU A 31 -14.26 17.14 5.04
C LEU A 31 -12.79 16.74 4.95
N LYS A 32 -11.87 17.73 4.94
CA LYS A 32 -10.42 17.51 4.98
C LYS A 32 -10.00 16.63 6.15
N GLU A 33 -10.31 17.05 7.38
CA GLU A 33 -9.89 16.36 8.61
C GLU A 33 -10.46 14.92 8.68
N SER A 34 -11.72 14.76 8.26
CA SER A 34 -12.38 13.46 8.26
C SER A 34 -11.81 12.52 7.20
N LEU A 35 -11.51 13.03 6.00
CA LEU A 35 -10.89 12.25 4.93
C LEU A 35 -9.47 11.82 5.28
N GLU A 36 -8.63 12.71 5.81
CA GLU A 36 -7.26 12.37 6.24
C GLU A 36 -7.26 11.24 7.27
N THR A 37 -8.22 11.27 8.20
CA THR A 37 -8.37 10.25 9.24
C THR A 37 -8.87 8.94 8.66
N ILE A 38 -10.01 8.95 7.95
CA ILE A 38 -10.65 7.72 7.49
C ILE A 38 -9.81 7.01 6.42
N LEU A 39 -9.15 7.75 5.54
CA LEU A 39 -8.30 7.15 4.50
C LEU A 39 -7.03 6.55 5.09
N LYS A 40 -6.46 7.17 6.14
CA LYS A 40 -5.38 6.54 6.90
C LYS A 40 -5.81 5.22 7.51
N VAL A 41 -7.02 5.14 8.05
CA VAL A 41 -7.58 3.89 8.61
C VAL A 41 -7.86 2.85 7.52
N MET A 42 -8.47 3.25 6.40
CA MET A 42 -8.89 2.33 5.34
C MET A 42 -7.71 1.79 4.51
N SER A 43 -6.74 2.65 4.20
CA SER A 43 -5.64 2.32 3.29
C SER A 43 -4.31 2.05 4.00
N GLY A 44 -4.20 2.42 5.28
CA GLY A 44 -2.94 2.47 6.02
C GLY A 44 -2.02 3.63 5.65
N ARG A 45 -2.29 4.33 4.55
CA ARG A 45 -1.39 5.33 3.98
C ARG A 45 -1.56 6.68 4.69
N PRO A 46 -0.47 7.42 4.99
CA PRO A 46 -0.62 8.83 5.34
C PRO A 46 -1.36 9.55 4.21
N THR A 47 -2.32 10.41 4.58
CA THR A 47 -3.15 11.14 3.61
C THR A 47 -2.98 12.63 3.85
N ALA A 48 -2.75 13.37 2.77
CA ALA A 48 -2.67 14.83 2.79
C ALA A 48 -3.77 15.40 1.89
N VAL A 49 -4.70 16.15 2.48
CA VAL A 49 -5.76 16.85 1.74
C VAL A 49 -5.40 18.33 1.66
N PHE A 50 -5.16 18.80 0.45
CA PHE A 50 -4.86 20.19 0.17
C PHE A 50 -6.15 20.97 -0.08
N LEU A 51 -6.31 22.07 0.64
CA LEU A 51 -7.31 23.08 0.37
C LEU A 51 -6.68 24.14 -0.54
N ASP A 52 -7.49 24.88 -1.29
CA ASP A 52 -7.16 25.99 -2.20
C ASP A 52 -5.81 26.74 -1.94
N ARG A 53 -5.27 27.33 -3.02
CA ARG A 53 -3.93 27.91 -3.29
C ARG A 53 -3.12 28.56 -2.16
N GLU A 54 -3.72 28.96 -1.04
CA GLU A 54 -3.01 29.60 0.08
C GLU A 54 -2.24 28.63 0.98
N SER A 55 -2.58 27.33 0.98
CA SER A 55 -1.85 26.32 1.76
C SER A 55 -0.68 25.68 1.01
N ILE A 56 -0.31 26.29 -0.12
CA ILE A 56 0.36 25.62 -1.20
C ILE A 56 1.52 26.53 -1.70
N GLU A 57 2.76 26.11 -1.45
CA GLU A 57 3.95 26.52 -2.23
C GLU A 57 3.89 26.03 -3.70
N LEU A 58 2.70 25.67 -4.22
CA LEU A 58 2.46 25.07 -5.55
C LEU A 58 1.72 25.97 -6.54
N GLY A 59 1.48 27.25 -6.25
CA GLY A 59 0.79 28.17 -7.18
C GLY A 59 1.44 28.23 -8.58
N ASP A 60 2.77 28.14 -8.64
CA ASP A 60 3.51 28.26 -9.91
C ASP A 60 3.74 26.92 -10.63
N ASN A 61 3.62 25.78 -9.94
CA ASN A 61 3.93 24.44 -10.49
C ASN A 61 2.74 23.47 -10.52
N TRP A 62 1.50 23.95 -10.29
CA TRP A 62 0.30 23.11 -10.25
C TRP A 62 0.09 22.28 -11.54
N HIS A 63 0.34 22.88 -12.70
CA HIS A 63 0.29 22.17 -13.99
C HIS A 63 1.29 21.00 -14.04
N GLU A 64 2.53 21.21 -13.58
CA GLU A 64 3.55 20.17 -13.50
C GLU A 64 3.20 19.10 -12.45
N LYS A 65 2.57 19.53 -11.34
CA LYS A 65 2.09 18.63 -10.28
C LYS A 65 0.91 17.78 -10.71
N ILE A 66 -0.01 18.25 -11.55
CA ILE A 66 -1.03 17.37 -12.16
C ILE A 66 -0.36 16.39 -13.13
N GLN A 67 0.60 16.87 -13.94
CA GLN A 67 1.32 16.02 -14.88
C GLN A 67 2.11 14.89 -14.20
N GLN A 68 2.73 15.16 -13.03
CA GLN A 68 3.46 14.19 -12.21
C GLN A 68 2.57 13.49 -11.15
N GLY A 69 1.46 14.13 -10.78
CA GLY A 69 0.57 13.79 -9.67
C GLY A 69 -0.21 12.52 -9.90
N VAL A 70 -0.65 12.29 -11.13
CA VAL A 70 -1.36 11.08 -11.52
C VAL A 70 -0.50 9.84 -11.28
N TYR A 71 0.81 9.93 -11.49
CA TYR A 71 1.76 8.86 -11.16
C TYR A 71 2.03 8.72 -9.66
N SER A 72 1.78 9.76 -8.86
CA SER A 72 2.07 9.84 -7.41
C SER A 72 0.81 9.82 -6.52
N SER A 73 -0.26 9.15 -6.98
CA SER A 73 -1.51 8.94 -6.22
C SER A 73 -2.29 10.23 -5.89
N LEU A 74 -2.27 11.22 -6.80
CA LEU A 74 -3.09 12.43 -6.67
C LEU A 74 -4.54 12.18 -7.10
N ILE A 75 -5.48 12.54 -6.23
CA ILE A 75 -6.93 12.53 -6.46
C ILE A 75 -7.43 13.97 -6.54
N PHE A 76 -8.39 14.21 -7.44
CA PHE A 76 -9.10 15.48 -7.55
C PHE A 76 -10.53 15.33 -7.04
N LEU A 77 -10.85 15.97 -5.92
CA LEU A 77 -12.21 16.08 -5.40
C LEU A 77 -12.81 17.41 -5.82
N ALA A 78 -13.84 17.38 -6.67
CA ALA A 78 -14.52 18.59 -7.13
C ALA A 78 -15.82 18.78 -6.36
N VAL A 79 -15.89 19.75 -5.44
CA VAL A 79 -17.15 20.12 -4.78
C VAL A 79 -17.92 21.07 -5.68
N TYR A 80 -18.80 20.45 -6.45
CA TYR A 80 -19.54 21.03 -7.54
C TYR A 80 -20.79 21.78 -7.05
N SER A 81 -20.98 23.00 -7.57
CA SER A 81 -22.09 23.92 -7.33
C SER A 81 -22.29 24.84 -8.55
N ALA A 82 -23.35 25.64 -8.58
CA ALA A 82 -23.50 26.68 -9.61
C ALA A 82 -22.35 27.70 -9.57
N ASN A 83 -21.92 28.13 -8.37
CA ASN A 83 -20.79 29.04 -8.20
C ASN A 83 -19.47 28.40 -8.69
N TYR A 84 -19.33 27.07 -8.56
CA TYR A 84 -18.18 26.34 -9.07
C TYR A 84 -18.07 26.43 -10.59
N VAL A 85 -19.20 26.28 -11.28
CA VAL A 85 -19.30 26.39 -12.75
C VAL A 85 -18.99 27.80 -13.22
N GLU A 86 -19.35 28.83 -12.45
CA GLU A 86 -19.07 30.24 -12.78
C GLU A 86 -17.63 30.68 -12.46
N SER A 87 -16.91 29.91 -11.64
CA SER A 87 -15.53 30.22 -11.23
C SER A 87 -14.51 29.79 -12.28
N ASP A 88 -13.97 30.76 -13.03
CA ASP A 88 -12.92 30.51 -14.05
C ASP A 88 -11.76 29.65 -13.53
N ALA A 89 -11.31 29.92 -12.30
CA ALA A 89 -10.21 29.17 -11.68
C ALA A 89 -10.57 27.69 -11.42
N CYS A 90 -11.78 27.44 -10.87
CA CYS A 90 -12.24 26.08 -10.61
C CYS A 90 -12.46 25.31 -11.92
N ARG A 91 -12.99 25.98 -12.94
CA ARG A 91 -13.15 25.40 -14.28
C ARG A 91 -11.81 25.01 -14.88
N GLU A 92 -10.84 25.91 -14.85
CA GLU A 92 -9.49 25.66 -15.40
C GLU A 92 -8.86 24.43 -14.73
N GLU A 93 -8.87 24.36 -13.40
CA GLU A 93 -8.35 23.21 -12.65
C GLU A 93 -9.03 21.90 -13.00
N PHE A 94 -10.36 21.92 -13.10
CA PHE A 94 -11.17 20.76 -13.46
C PHE A 94 -10.81 20.25 -14.85
N MET A 95 -10.80 21.14 -15.86
CA MET A 95 -10.51 20.77 -17.24
C MET A 95 -9.08 20.23 -17.40
N LEU A 96 -8.10 20.87 -16.75
CA LEU A 96 -6.72 20.39 -16.76
C LEU A 96 -6.57 18.98 -16.18
N PHE A 97 -7.22 18.71 -15.05
CA PHE A 97 -7.17 17.38 -14.44
C PHE A 97 -7.94 16.34 -15.27
N GLN A 98 -9.11 16.72 -15.79
CA GLN A 98 -9.90 15.88 -16.68
C GLN A 98 -9.11 15.49 -17.94
N ASP A 99 -8.48 16.44 -18.61
CA ASP A 99 -7.65 16.20 -19.79
C ASP A 99 -6.48 15.28 -19.46
N GLN A 100 -5.76 15.54 -18.36
CA GLN A 100 -4.64 14.70 -17.94
C GLN A 100 -5.08 13.27 -17.63
N SER A 101 -6.11 13.11 -16.81
CA SER A 101 -6.60 11.80 -16.38
C SER A 101 -7.19 11.00 -17.53
N THR A 102 -7.85 11.66 -18.50
CA THR A 102 -8.36 11.02 -19.72
C THR A 102 -7.23 10.52 -20.60
N ARG A 103 -6.17 11.33 -20.83
CA ARG A 103 -5.00 10.88 -21.60
C ARG A 103 -4.29 9.69 -20.97
N LEU A 104 -4.31 9.59 -19.64
CA LEU A 104 -3.73 8.48 -18.87
C LEU A 104 -4.73 7.34 -18.59
N HIS A 105 -5.95 7.41 -19.11
CA HIS A 105 -7.03 6.42 -18.91
C HIS A 105 -7.39 6.16 -17.43
N VAL A 106 -7.21 7.17 -16.58
CA VAL A 106 -7.46 7.12 -15.13
C VAL A 106 -8.47 8.17 -14.67
N SER A 107 -9.49 8.44 -15.51
CA SER A 107 -10.54 9.44 -15.25
C SER A 107 -11.27 9.25 -13.92
N ARG A 108 -11.23 8.05 -13.31
CA ARG A 108 -11.80 7.78 -11.97
C ARG A 108 -11.09 8.52 -10.83
N LEU A 109 -9.90 9.06 -11.05
CA LEU A 109 -9.20 9.89 -10.06
C LEU A 109 -9.85 11.26 -9.87
N LEU A 110 -10.75 11.67 -10.76
CA LEU A 110 -11.61 12.83 -10.60
C LEU A 110 -12.93 12.39 -9.99
N ILE A 111 -13.18 12.78 -8.73
CA ILE A 111 -14.39 12.40 -8.00
C ILE A 111 -15.24 13.65 -7.77
N PRO A 112 -16.38 13.77 -8.47
CA PRO A 112 -17.29 14.89 -8.27
C PRO A 112 -18.18 14.69 -7.03
N ILE A 113 -18.37 15.77 -6.28
CA ILE A 113 -19.24 15.86 -5.10
C ILE A 113 -20.24 16.97 -5.37
N ALA A 114 -21.53 16.66 -5.49
CA ALA A 114 -22.55 17.69 -5.71
C ALA A 114 -23.01 18.28 -4.36
N LEU A 115 -22.78 19.58 -4.15
CA LEU A 115 -23.03 20.26 -2.88
C LEU A 115 -24.50 20.20 -2.46
N LEU A 116 -25.42 20.40 -3.41
CA LEU A 116 -26.87 20.32 -3.23
C LEU A 116 -27.51 19.23 -4.10
N GLY A 117 -26.75 18.17 -4.43
CA GLY A 117 -27.21 17.11 -5.32
C GLY A 117 -27.51 17.59 -6.74
N TYR A 118 -28.47 16.96 -7.43
CA TYR A 118 -28.84 17.31 -8.81
C TYR A 118 -29.26 18.77 -9.02
N GLU A 119 -29.76 19.45 -7.98
CA GLU A 119 -30.15 20.87 -8.04
C GLU A 119 -28.97 21.81 -8.30
N SER A 120 -27.75 21.34 -8.05
CA SER A 120 -26.52 22.08 -8.32
C SER A 120 -26.15 22.07 -9.81
N LEU A 121 -26.61 21.05 -10.54
CA LEU A 121 -26.16 20.77 -11.91
C LEU A 121 -26.84 21.70 -12.90
N ALA A 122 -26.06 22.24 -13.85
CA ALA A 122 -26.65 22.91 -15.00
C ALA A 122 -27.48 21.89 -15.82
N PRO A 123 -28.51 22.35 -16.57
CA PRO A 123 -29.24 21.48 -17.49
C PRO A 123 -28.31 20.76 -18.48
N GLU A 124 -28.72 19.58 -18.95
CA GLU A 124 -27.93 18.79 -19.89
C GLU A 124 -27.54 19.59 -21.14
N ASN A 125 -26.29 19.41 -21.58
CA ASN A 125 -25.70 20.07 -22.75
C ASN A 125 -25.57 21.61 -22.63
N GLN A 126 -25.68 22.18 -21.43
CA GLN A 126 -25.41 23.60 -21.21
C GLN A 126 -24.02 23.86 -20.64
N ASP A 127 -23.39 22.86 -20.01
CA ASP A 127 -22.10 23.00 -19.36
C ASP A 127 -21.36 21.65 -19.31
N GLU A 128 -20.14 21.64 -19.83
CA GLU A 128 -19.31 20.43 -19.97
C GLU A 128 -18.94 19.78 -18.63
N ILE A 129 -18.74 20.59 -17.58
CA ILE A 129 -18.44 20.10 -16.23
C ILE A 129 -19.67 19.40 -15.66
N SER A 130 -20.85 20.03 -15.78
CA SER A 130 -22.12 19.46 -15.34
C SER A 130 -22.43 18.14 -16.05
N ASP A 131 -22.17 18.07 -17.36
CA ASP A 131 -22.36 16.86 -18.16
C ASP A 131 -21.38 15.76 -17.76
N TYR A 132 -20.11 16.10 -17.49
CA TYR A 132 -19.14 15.16 -16.96
C TYR A 132 -19.57 14.61 -15.60
N VAL A 133 -19.98 15.49 -14.66
CA VAL A 133 -20.41 15.13 -13.31
C VAL A 133 -21.61 14.17 -13.36
N ARG A 134 -22.55 14.42 -14.28
CA ARG A 134 -23.70 13.55 -14.51
C ARG A 134 -23.28 12.17 -15.05
N ALA A 135 -22.34 12.13 -15.99
CA ALA A 135 -21.86 10.90 -16.61
C ALA A 135 -21.02 10.02 -15.66
N HIS A 136 -20.26 10.62 -14.74
CA HIS A 136 -19.29 9.93 -13.89
C HIS A 136 -19.80 9.59 -12.48
N GLN A 137 -21.09 9.81 -12.22
CA GLN A 137 -21.75 9.60 -10.92
C GLN A 137 -21.11 10.39 -9.77
N PHE A 138 -21.81 11.38 -9.23
CA PHE A 138 -21.32 12.17 -8.10
C PHE A 138 -21.64 11.56 -6.73
N VAL A 139 -21.00 12.10 -5.69
CA VAL A 139 -21.42 11.92 -4.29
C VAL A 139 -22.33 13.08 -3.90
N ASP A 140 -23.52 12.78 -3.38
CA ASP A 140 -24.47 13.81 -2.92
C ASP A 140 -24.14 14.27 -1.50
N TYR A 141 -23.81 15.56 -1.33
CA TYR A 141 -23.46 16.15 -0.03
C TYR A 141 -24.66 16.79 0.69
N LYS A 142 -25.82 16.92 0.04
CA LYS A 142 -26.96 17.72 0.53
C LYS A 142 -27.42 17.30 1.92
N GLN A 143 -27.56 16.01 2.16
CA GLN A 143 -28.00 15.49 3.46
C GLN A 143 -26.96 15.69 4.57
N ALA A 144 -25.67 15.59 4.23
CA ALA A 144 -24.58 15.85 5.18
C ALA A 144 -24.58 17.31 5.64
N TRP A 145 -24.85 18.25 4.72
CA TRP A 145 -25.01 19.65 5.08
C TRP A 145 -26.26 19.90 5.94
N ILE A 146 -27.44 19.43 5.52
CA ILE A 146 -28.70 19.66 6.25
C ILE A 146 -28.62 19.17 7.70
N GLN A 147 -27.98 18.03 7.91
CA GLN A 147 -27.90 17.38 9.23
C GLN A 147 -26.66 17.80 10.04
N GLY A 148 -25.73 18.52 9.42
CA GLY A 148 -24.48 18.97 10.03
C GLY A 148 -23.37 17.92 10.07
N THR A 149 -22.16 18.35 10.39
CA THR A 149 -20.92 17.56 10.32
C THR A 149 -20.82 16.46 11.39
N ASP A 150 -21.57 16.57 12.48
CA ASP A 150 -21.61 15.53 13.54
C ASP A 150 -22.62 14.41 13.22
N SER A 151 -23.34 14.51 12.11
CA SER A 151 -24.42 13.60 11.74
C SER A 151 -23.94 12.26 11.19
N ALA A 152 -24.85 11.27 11.21
CA ALA A 152 -24.64 10.01 10.50
C ALA A 152 -24.58 10.22 8.98
N ALA A 153 -25.32 11.19 8.44
CA ALA A 153 -25.30 11.52 7.01
C ALA A 153 -23.91 12.04 6.57
N PHE A 154 -23.28 12.90 7.36
CA PHE A 154 -21.91 13.36 7.07
C PHE A 154 -20.90 12.21 7.10
N ARG A 155 -20.96 11.35 8.12
CA ARG A 155 -20.09 10.16 8.20
C ARG A 155 -20.28 9.23 7.00
N GLN A 156 -21.53 9.04 6.55
CA GLN A 156 -21.81 8.22 5.36
C GLN A 156 -21.17 8.83 4.11
N VAL A 157 -21.35 10.14 3.88
CA VAL A 157 -20.76 10.82 2.73
C VAL A 157 -19.23 10.76 2.74
N VAL A 158 -18.61 10.98 3.89
CA VAL A 158 -17.15 10.82 4.06
C VAL A 158 -16.71 9.39 3.74
N SER A 159 -17.43 8.39 4.25
CA SER A 159 -17.15 6.97 3.98
C SER A 159 -17.29 6.62 2.49
N ASP A 160 -18.30 7.16 1.83
CA ASP A 160 -18.55 6.93 0.40
C ASP A 160 -17.44 7.56 -0.45
N ILE A 161 -17.02 8.79 -0.13
CA ILE A 161 -15.89 9.46 -0.79
C ILE A 161 -14.62 8.65 -0.57
N ALA A 162 -14.32 8.26 0.67
CA ALA A 162 -13.10 7.52 1.00
C ALA A 162 -13.04 6.15 0.29
N THR A 163 -14.17 5.46 0.20
CA THR A 163 -14.29 4.21 -0.56
C THR A 163 -13.99 4.42 -2.04
N ARG A 164 -14.57 5.46 -2.65
CA ARG A 164 -14.30 5.80 -4.06
C ARG A 164 -12.84 6.19 -4.28
N VAL A 165 -12.22 6.92 -3.35
CA VAL A 165 -10.79 7.26 -3.41
C VAL A 165 -9.92 6.01 -3.47
N VAL A 166 -10.13 5.05 -2.55
CA VAL A 166 -9.34 3.81 -2.53
C VAL A 166 -9.52 3.02 -3.83
N GLN A 167 -10.76 2.85 -4.29
CA GLN A 167 -11.06 2.14 -5.54
C GLN A 167 -10.46 2.83 -6.78
N ALA A 168 -10.50 4.16 -6.82
CA ALA A 168 -9.92 4.94 -7.91
C ALA A 168 -8.40 4.82 -7.96
N LEU A 169 -7.73 4.86 -6.80
CA LEU A 169 -6.28 4.67 -6.71
C LEU A 169 -5.85 3.26 -7.15
N GLU A 170 -6.53 2.22 -6.67
CA GLU A 170 -6.22 0.84 -7.07
C GLU A 170 -6.41 0.63 -8.57
N SER A 171 -7.53 1.10 -9.12
CA SER A 171 -7.80 1.04 -10.56
C SER A 171 -6.75 1.81 -11.37
N ALA A 172 -6.36 3.01 -10.90
CA ALA A 172 -5.38 3.84 -11.59
C ALA A 172 -3.98 3.23 -11.56
N GLU A 173 -3.57 2.64 -10.43
CA GLU A 173 -2.29 1.94 -10.33
C GLU A 173 -2.20 0.79 -11.33
N ASP A 174 -3.27 0.01 -11.51
CA ASP A 174 -3.31 -1.07 -12.49
C ASP A 174 -3.26 -0.56 -13.94
N THR A 175 -4.04 0.47 -14.28
CA THR A 175 -4.03 1.06 -15.63
C THR A 175 -2.66 1.67 -15.98
N LEU A 176 -2.05 2.39 -15.04
CA LEU A 176 -0.74 3.01 -15.27
C LEU A 176 0.35 1.96 -15.42
N ALA A 177 0.35 0.90 -14.60
CA ALA A 177 1.30 -0.19 -14.74
C ALA A 177 1.19 -0.89 -16.10
N GLN A 178 -0.03 -1.16 -16.57
CA GLN A 178 -0.26 -1.75 -17.91
C GLN A 178 0.19 -0.81 -19.04
N THR A 179 -0.04 0.49 -18.89
CA THR A 179 0.38 1.49 -19.89
C THR A 179 1.91 1.58 -19.94
N GLU A 180 2.58 1.58 -18.79
CA GLU A 180 4.05 1.61 -18.69
C GLU A 180 4.67 0.38 -19.38
N GLU A 181 4.08 -0.81 -19.17
CA GLU A 181 4.46 -2.07 -19.81
C GLU A 181 4.27 -2.02 -21.34
N GLN A 182 3.10 -1.61 -21.82
CA GLN A 182 2.84 -1.48 -23.26
C GLN A 182 3.79 -0.49 -23.96
N LEU A 183 4.07 0.65 -23.32
CA LEU A 183 5.00 1.65 -23.85
C LEU A 183 6.43 1.12 -23.89
N ALA A 184 6.82 0.31 -22.90
CA ALA A 184 8.13 -0.31 -22.88
C ALA A 184 8.28 -1.38 -23.96
N ASP A 185 7.27 -2.22 -24.18
CA ASP A 185 7.26 -3.22 -25.25
C ASP A 185 7.37 -2.57 -26.63
N GLN A 186 6.62 -1.49 -26.89
CA GLN A 186 6.73 -0.71 -28.12
C GLN A 186 8.11 -0.07 -28.31
N ALA A 187 8.79 0.29 -27.22
CA ALA A 187 10.14 0.86 -27.24
C ALA A 187 11.26 -0.20 -27.33
N LEU A 188 10.94 -1.47 -27.06
CA LEU A 188 11.81 -2.63 -27.22
C LEU A 188 11.67 -3.24 -28.62
N HIS A 189 10.46 -3.21 -29.19
CA HIS A 189 10.10 -3.78 -30.49
C HIS A 189 9.41 -2.74 -31.40
N PRO A 190 10.17 -1.83 -32.06
CA PRO A 190 9.57 -0.72 -32.83
C PRO A 190 8.79 -1.15 -34.09
N ASN A 191 8.79 -2.43 -34.47
CA ASN A 191 8.39 -2.87 -35.81
C ASN A 191 7.69 -4.24 -35.88
N GLU A 192 7.09 -4.71 -34.79
CA GLU A 192 6.24 -5.90 -34.85
C GLU A 192 4.81 -5.52 -34.51
N VAL A 193 3.98 -5.48 -35.55
CA VAL A 193 2.53 -5.37 -35.43
C VAL A 193 2.02 -6.75 -35.03
N ASP A 194 1.43 -6.79 -33.85
CA ASP A 194 0.49 -7.75 -33.27
C ASP A 194 0.12 -8.99 -34.12
N GLU A 195 0.57 -10.18 -33.69
CA GLU A 195 -0.02 -11.47 -34.08
C GLU A 195 -0.15 -12.41 -32.86
N SER A 196 -1.40 -12.54 -32.39
CA SER A 196 -2.01 -13.69 -31.70
C SER A 196 -1.51 -14.05 -30.28
N ALA A 197 -2.35 -13.97 -29.24
CA ALA A 197 -3.49 -14.84 -28.89
C ALA A 197 -3.10 -16.26 -28.42
N GLY A 198 -3.28 -16.48 -27.10
CA GLY A 198 -3.87 -17.70 -26.54
C GLY A 198 -2.92 -18.82 -26.07
N ALA A 199 -2.88 -19.06 -24.76
CA ALA A 199 -2.84 -20.41 -24.19
C ALA A 199 -3.28 -20.40 -22.70
N GLU A 200 -4.24 -21.28 -22.39
CA GLU A 200 -4.83 -21.53 -21.07
C GLU A 200 -4.06 -22.58 -20.23
N VAL A 201 -4.56 -22.79 -18.99
CA VAL A 201 -4.48 -23.95 -18.07
C VAL A 201 -3.12 -24.12 -17.33
N SER A 202 -3.02 -24.34 -16.01
CA SER A 202 -3.86 -25.18 -15.13
C SER A 202 -3.71 -24.86 -13.64
N GLN A 203 -4.80 -25.12 -12.91
CA GLN A 203 -4.87 -25.22 -11.45
C GLN A 203 -4.09 -26.44 -10.93
N ASP A 204 -3.53 -26.32 -9.73
CA ASP A 204 -3.46 -27.47 -8.82
C ASP A 204 -3.78 -27.04 -7.39
N THR A 205 -4.61 -27.84 -6.75
CA THR A 205 -5.18 -27.64 -5.42
C THR A 205 -4.72 -28.76 -4.50
N SER A 206 -4.18 -28.42 -3.33
CA SER A 206 -4.16 -29.37 -2.22
C SER A 206 -4.22 -28.65 -0.88
N SER A 207 -5.30 -28.88 -0.13
CA SER A 207 -5.43 -28.55 1.28
C SER A 207 -4.64 -29.53 2.17
N PRO A 208 -4.25 -29.14 3.39
CA PRO A 208 -3.32 -29.90 4.23
C PRO A 208 -4.02 -31.03 4.98
N LYS A 209 -3.32 -32.15 5.18
CA LYS A 209 -3.69 -33.20 6.14
C LYS A 209 -3.25 -32.79 7.55
N ALA A 210 -4.13 -33.03 8.52
CA ALA A 210 -3.82 -32.96 9.93
C ALA A 210 -2.92 -34.13 10.36
N THR A 211 -1.88 -33.84 11.11
CA THR A 211 -0.96 -34.84 11.69
C THR A 211 -1.27 -34.98 13.18
N GLU A 212 -1.53 -36.21 13.62
CA GLU A 212 -1.55 -36.60 15.03
C GLU A 212 -0.13 -36.54 15.59
N ILE A 213 0.04 -35.95 16.78
CA ILE A 213 1.35 -35.82 17.44
C ILE A 213 1.60 -37.07 18.29
N ASP A 214 2.63 -37.83 17.91
CA ASP A 214 3.23 -38.93 18.67
C ASP A 214 4.26 -38.36 19.67
N TYR A 215 4.20 -38.78 20.92
CA TYR A 215 5.03 -38.26 22.03
C TYR A 215 6.25 -39.17 22.34
N SER A 216 6.73 -39.96 21.38
CA SER A 216 7.74 -41.00 21.66
C SER A 216 9.05 -40.93 20.86
N SER A 217 9.22 -39.98 19.94
CA SER A 217 10.48 -39.72 19.24
C SER A 217 11.34 -38.68 19.96
N GLN A 218 12.66 -38.84 19.94
CA GLN A 218 13.66 -37.82 20.32
C GLN A 218 13.67 -36.64 19.31
N GLU A 219 12.51 -36.17 18.87
CA GLU A 219 12.39 -35.00 18.01
C GLU A 219 12.47 -33.75 18.88
N GLU A 220 13.56 -32.99 18.75
CA GLU A 220 13.67 -31.63 19.28
C GLU A 220 12.41 -30.84 18.92
N TRP A 221 11.84 -30.13 19.89
CA TRP A 221 10.51 -29.49 19.99
C TRP A 221 9.95 -28.66 18.79
N GLY A 222 10.15 -29.09 17.54
CA GLY A 222 9.97 -28.30 16.32
C GLY A 222 10.97 -27.15 16.16
N LEU A 223 11.89 -26.95 17.12
CA LEU A 223 12.86 -25.85 17.11
C LEU A 223 14.02 -26.09 16.15
N LEU A 224 14.38 -27.35 15.86
CA LEU A 224 15.39 -27.66 14.86
C LEU A 224 14.90 -27.30 13.45
N ASP A 225 13.69 -27.74 13.09
CA ASP A 225 13.04 -27.40 11.83
C ASP A 225 12.87 -25.89 11.68
N LEU A 226 12.57 -25.20 12.78
CA LEU A 226 12.52 -23.74 12.81
C LEU A 226 13.89 -23.11 12.60
N ASN A 227 14.94 -23.59 13.28
CA ASN A 227 16.30 -23.08 13.13
C ASN A 227 16.79 -23.22 11.68
N VAL A 228 16.53 -24.37 11.05
CA VAL A 228 16.84 -24.60 9.63
C VAL A 228 16.04 -23.62 8.77
N ALA A 229 14.73 -23.51 8.97
CA ALA A 229 13.90 -22.58 8.21
C ALA A 229 14.32 -21.10 8.40
N LEU A 230 14.70 -20.71 9.62
CA LEU A 230 15.21 -19.38 9.93
C LEU A 230 16.51 -19.11 9.18
N HIS A 231 17.47 -20.03 9.25
CA HIS A 231 18.75 -19.89 8.57
C HIS A 231 18.56 -19.78 7.06
N ASP A 232 17.82 -20.72 6.45
CA ASP A 232 17.64 -20.79 5.00
C ASP A 232 16.88 -19.57 4.48
N ASN A 233 15.74 -19.22 5.10
CA ASN A 233 14.94 -18.09 4.63
C ASN A 233 15.62 -16.74 4.90
N LEU A 234 16.29 -16.54 6.04
CA LEU A 234 16.97 -15.27 6.31
C LEU A 234 18.20 -15.08 5.42
N SER A 235 18.95 -16.15 5.15
CA SER A 235 20.08 -16.09 4.22
C SER A 235 19.58 -15.74 2.81
N ALA A 236 18.55 -16.43 2.33
CA ALA A 236 17.97 -16.14 1.01
C ALA A 236 17.43 -14.71 0.92
N ILE A 237 16.69 -14.23 1.93
CA ILE A 237 16.20 -12.85 1.97
C ILE A 237 17.35 -11.85 1.99
N THR A 238 18.46 -12.14 2.67
CA THR A 238 19.63 -11.26 2.67
C THR A 238 20.23 -11.13 1.26
N ASP A 239 20.40 -12.25 0.55
CA ASP A 239 20.93 -12.23 -0.82
C ASP A 239 19.97 -11.52 -1.79
N GLU A 240 18.67 -11.78 -1.65
CA GLU A 240 17.65 -11.21 -2.53
C GLU A 240 17.41 -9.72 -2.27
N THR A 241 17.56 -9.27 -1.02
CA THR A 241 17.50 -7.84 -0.70
C THR A 241 18.72 -7.08 -1.22
N GLN A 242 19.89 -7.73 -1.29
CA GLN A 242 21.05 -7.18 -1.97
C GLN A 242 20.79 -7.03 -3.48
N GLU A 243 20.26 -8.06 -4.13
CA GLU A 243 19.89 -8.01 -5.56
C GLU A 243 18.85 -6.91 -5.84
N LEU A 244 17.84 -6.80 -4.98
CA LEU A 244 16.83 -5.74 -5.05
C LEU A 244 17.47 -4.34 -4.86
N GLY A 245 18.40 -4.20 -3.92
CA GLY A 245 19.14 -2.97 -3.66
C GLY A 245 20.04 -2.55 -4.84
N ASP A 246 20.68 -3.50 -5.50
CA ASP A 246 21.51 -3.26 -6.68
C ASP A 246 20.64 -2.75 -7.85
N ALA A 247 19.49 -3.38 -8.09
CA ALA A 247 18.52 -2.94 -9.11
C ALA A 247 17.96 -1.52 -8.82
N LEU A 248 17.69 -1.19 -7.54
CA LEU A 248 17.28 0.16 -7.14
C LEU A 248 18.42 1.19 -7.27
N SER A 249 19.66 0.78 -7.07
CA SER A 249 20.83 1.66 -7.19
C SER A 249 21.13 2.03 -8.64
N GLU A 250 20.87 1.12 -9.59
CA GLU A 250 20.91 1.46 -11.02
C GLU A 250 19.88 2.54 -11.39
N PHE A 251 18.70 2.52 -10.77
CA PHE A 251 17.69 3.57 -10.93
C PHE A 251 18.17 4.93 -10.40
N GLN A 252 18.82 4.98 -9.23
CA GLN A 252 19.31 6.22 -8.63
C GLN A 252 20.47 6.87 -9.42
N ASN A 253 21.28 6.05 -10.09
CA ASN A 253 22.45 6.51 -10.86
C ASN A 253 22.12 6.91 -12.31
N MET A 254 20.84 7.06 -12.65
CA MET A 254 20.42 7.42 -13.99
C MET A 254 20.90 8.83 -14.38
N PRO A 255 21.47 9.04 -15.59
CA PRO A 255 21.81 10.37 -16.06
C PRO A 255 20.54 11.24 -16.14
N PRO A 256 20.56 12.48 -15.64
CA PRO A 256 19.41 13.37 -15.74
C PRO A 256 19.04 13.54 -17.22
N GLN A 257 17.76 13.32 -17.55
CA GLN A 257 17.29 13.54 -18.92
C GLN A 257 17.58 15.00 -19.35
N PRO A 258 17.98 15.23 -20.61
CA PRO A 258 18.19 16.58 -21.10
C PRO A 258 16.91 17.41 -20.99
N ALA A 259 17.05 18.67 -20.55
CA ALA A 259 15.94 19.59 -20.27
C ALA A 259 14.99 19.84 -21.47
N ASN A 260 15.42 19.49 -22.69
CA ASN A 260 14.62 19.62 -23.91
C ASN A 260 14.14 18.25 -24.39
N GLY A 261 12.99 17.82 -23.84
CA GLY A 261 12.24 16.66 -24.31
C GLY A 261 12.33 15.45 -23.38
N ARG A 262 11.46 15.41 -22.37
CA ARG A 262 11.06 14.17 -21.71
C ARG A 262 10.38 13.29 -22.77
N ASP A 263 11.10 12.45 -23.50
CA ASP A 263 10.46 11.41 -24.31
C ASP A 263 9.84 10.40 -23.34
N PRO A 264 8.50 10.36 -23.20
CA PRO A 264 7.85 9.50 -22.22
C PRO A 264 8.15 8.02 -22.48
N ARG A 265 8.47 7.64 -23.73
CA ARG A 265 8.79 6.25 -24.10
C ARG A 265 10.14 5.81 -23.55
N VAL A 266 11.12 6.71 -23.58
CA VAL A 266 12.46 6.45 -23.04
C VAL A 266 12.37 6.30 -21.53
N ALA A 267 11.66 7.20 -20.84
CA ALA A 267 11.40 7.08 -19.40
C ALA A 267 10.66 5.78 -19.05
N SER A 268 9.57 5.46 -19.76
CA SER A 268 8.76 4.27 -19.52
C SER A 268 9.55 2.97 -19.75
N LYS A 269 10.36 2.91 -20.81
CA LYS A 269 11.23 1.76 -21.09
C LYS A 269 12.18 1.47 -19.93
N TYR A 270 12.79 2.51 -19.38
CA TYR A 270 13.68 2.33 -18.22
C TYR A 270 12.93 1.94 -16.96
N MET A 271 11.78 2.58 -16.68
CA MET A 271 10.95 2.21 -15.51
C MET A 271 10.53 0.74 -15.59
N PHE A 272 10.19 0.29 -16.78
CA PHE A 272 9.85 -1.11 -17.03
C PHE A 272 11.05 -2.05 -16.86
N GLN A 273 12.24 -1.69 -17.35
CA GLN A 273 13.45 -2.49 -17.14
C GLN A 273 13.80 -2.63 -15.66
N VAL A 274 13.69 -1.54 -14.90
CA VAL A 274 13.85 -1.56 -13.44
C VAL A 274 12.76 -2.43 -12.81
N ALA A 275 11.49 -2.26 -13.20
CA ALA A 275 10.40 -3.08 -12.69
C ALA A 275 10.61 -4.58 -12.96
N GLN A 276 11.14 -4.95 -14.14
CA GLN A 276 11.49 -6.33 -14.47
C GLN A 276 12.63 -6.87 -13.61
N ALA A 277 13.70 -6.09 -13.43
CA ALA A 277 14.82 -6.45 -12.56
C ALA A 277 14.38 -6.63 -11.09
N LEU A 278 13.40 -5.84 -10.62
CA LEU A 278 12.87 -5.92 -9.26
C LEU A 278 11.86 -7.06 -9.06
N LYS A 279 11.24 -7.57 -10.12
CA LYS A 279 10.10 -8.49 -10.04
C LYS A 279 10.45 -9.81 -9.36
N ASP A 280 11.47 -10.49 -9.84
CA ASP A 280 11.83 -11.82 -9.34
C ASP A 280 12.39 -11.77 -7.91
N PRO A 281 13.35 -10.87 -7.57
CA PRO A 281 13.80 -10.71 -6.19
C PRO A 281 12.65 -10.40 -5.24
N SER A 282 11.72 -9.54 -5.67
CA SER A 282 10.58 -9.17 -4.84
C SER A 282 9.64 -10.34 -4.55
N LEU A 283 9.33 -11.15 -5.56
CA LEU A 283 8.50 -12.34 -5.39
C LEU A 283 9.15 -13.33 -4.42
N ARG A 284 10.45 -13.61 -4.58
CA ARG A 284 11.15 -14.56 -3.71
C ARG A 284 11.26 -14.07 -2.26
N ILE A 285 11.57 -12.79 -2.04
CA ILE A 285 11.52 -12.18 -0.69
C ILE A 285 10.13 -12.36 -0.07
N GLY A 286 9.07 -12.13 -0.86
CA GLY A 286 7.69 -12.34 -0.43
C GLY A 286 7.41 -13.78 0.00
N GLU A 287 7.87 -14.76 -0.79
CA GLU A 287 7.70 -16.19 -0.52
C GLU A 287 8.49 -16.64 0.71
N HIS A 288 9.78 -16.30 0.81
CA HIS A 288 10.64 -16.64 1.95
C HIS A 288 10.14 -16.00 3.24
N GLY A 289 9.75 -14.71 3.20
CA GLY A 289 9.21 -14.02 4.36
C GLY A 289 7.91 -14.65 4.86
N LYS A 290 7.02 -15.06 3.94
CA LYS A 290 5.79 -15.77 4.29
C LYS A 290 6.08 -17.17 4.87
N ASN A 291 6.96 -17.93 4.23
CA ASN A 291 7.34 -19.26 4.69
C ASN A 291 7.90 -19.21 6.12
N LEU A 292 8.78 -18.25 6.38
CA LEU A 292 9.34 -18.03 7.71
C LEU A 292 8.26 -17.73 8.75
N LEU A 293 7.35 -16.80 8.45
CA LEU A 293 6.28 -16.44 9.37
C LEU A 293 5.35 -17.61 9.68
N ASP A 294 5.04 -18.44 8.69
CA ASP A 294 4.22 -19.64 8.89
C ASP A 294 4.94 -20.64 9.82
N LYS A 295 6.24 -20.86 9.63
CA LYS A 295 7.05 -21.71 10.51
C LYS A 295 7.14 -21.19 11.94
N VAL A 296 7.38 -19.88 12.11
CA VAL A 296 7.42 -19.26 13.44
C VAL A 296 6.07 -19.39 14.16
N ARG A 297 4.95 -19.20 13.46
CA ARG A 297 3.62 -19.36 14.05
C ARG A 297 3.32 -20.79 14.46
N ASP A 298 3.76 -21.77 13.68
CA ASP A 298 3.58 -23.17 14.04
C ASP A 298 4.41 -23.54 15.28
N SER A 299 5.67 -23.09 15.35
CA SER A 299 6.52 -23.28 16.53
C SER A 299 5.99 -22.55 17.76
N ASP A 300 5.47 -21.33 17.61
CA ASP A 300 4.84 -20.56 18.71
C ASP A 300 3.66 -21.32 19.32
N ARG A 301 2.78 -21.88 18.49
CA ARG A 301 1.65 -22.70 18.95
C ARG A 301 2.09 -23.96 19.67
N VAL A 302 3.11 -24.65 19.16
CA VAL A 302 3.67 -25.85 19.78
C VAL A 302 4.26 -25.51 21.15
N LEU A 303 5.10 -24.47 21.21
CA LEU A 303 5.74 -24.00 22.43
C LEU A 303 4.69 -23.59 23.49
N ALA A 304 3.71 -22.78 23.12
CA ALA A 304 2.64 -22.35 24.02
C ALA A 304 1.84 -23.54 24.58
N ARG A 305 1.55 -24.54 23.74
CA ARG A 305 0.83 -25.75 24.16
C ARG A 305 1.63 -26.58 25.15
N ILE A 306 2.94 -26.75 24.92
CA ILE A 306 3.83 -27.48 25.83
C ILE A 306 3.88 -26.79 27.19
N ILE A 307 4.10 -25.47 27.20
CA ILE A 307 4.16 -24.68 28.43
C ILE A 307 2.85 -24.79 29.22
N SER A 308 1.69 -24.66 28.55
CA SER A 308 0.38 -24.80 29.20
C SER A 308 0.19 -26.18 29.84
N LEU A 309 0.55 -27.27 29.13
CA LEU A 309 0.43 -28.63 29.67
C LEU A 309 1.33 -28.86 30.89
N LEU A 310 2.54 -28.29 30.88
CA LEU A 310 3.48 -28.39 31.99
C LEU A 310 3.01 -27.62 33.22
N LEU A 311 2.45 -26.42 33.04
CA LEU A 311 1.88 -25.62 34.14
C LEU A 311 0.62 -26.27 34.75
N GLU A 312 -0.20 -26.95 33.94
CA GLU A 312 -1.45 -27.57 34.41
C GLU A 312 -1.23 -28.92 35.14
N GLY A 313 -0.18 -29.66 34.81
CA GLY A 313 -0.01 -31.02 35.34
C GLY A 313 1.37 -31.64 35.22
N GLY A 314 2.40 -30.85 34.90
CA GLY A 314 3.80 -31.31 34.84
C GLY A 314 4.41 -31.51 36.22
N SER A 315 5.29 -32.51 36.36
CA SER A 315 6.12 -32.62 37.57
C SER A 315 7.24 -31.57 37.57
N GLU A 316 7.73 -31.20 38.75
CA GLU A 316 8.86 -30.26 38.91
C GLU A 316 10.09 -30.69 38.10
N GLU A 317 10.39 -32.00 38.05
CA GLU A 317 11.49 -32.55 37.25
C GLU A 317 11.26 -32.39 35.73
N GLN A 318 10.03 -32.55 35.26
CA GLN A 318 9.67 -32.32 33.85
C GLN A 318 9.78 -30.84 33.48
N ILE A 319 9.27 -29.95 34.34
CA ILE A 319 9.32 -28.50 34.16
C ILE A 319 10.77 -28.02 34.07
N LEU A 320 11.63 -28.44 35.01
CA LEU A 320 13.03 -28.06 35.04
C LEU A 320 13.80 -28.57 33.82
N ARG A 321 13.53 -29.79 33.37
CA ARG A 321 14.16 -30.35 32.17
C ARG A 321 13.79 -29.55 30.91
N VAL A 322 12.49 -29.30 30.70
CA VAL A 322 12.03 -28.57 29.52
C VAL A 322 12.50 -27.11 29.54
N HIS A 323 12.50 -26.46 30.71
CA HIS A 323 13.10 -25.13 30.86
C HIS A 323 14.57 -25.12 30.43
N SER A 324 15.35 -26.08 30.92
CA SER A 324 16.79 -26.19 30.60
C SER A 324 17.02 -26.42 29.11
N ASP A 325 16.23 -27.29 28.47
CA ASP A 325 16.40 -27.64 27.05
C ASP A 325 16.00 -26.48 26.11
N LEU A 326 15.05 -25.63 26.52
CA LEU A 326 14.50 -24.57 25.66
C LEU A 326 15.17 -23.21 25.85
N SER A 327 15.64 -22.88 27.06
CA SER A 327 16.05 -21.50 27.40
C SER A 327 17.17 -20.96 26.51
N GLU A 328 18.25 -21.73 26.33
CA GLU A 328 19.39 -21.30 25.50
C GLU A 328 18.98 -21.13 24.02
N ASN A 329 18.12 -22.02 23.52
CA ASN A 329 17.64 -21.98 22.14
C ASN A 329 16.74 -20.76 21.88
N VAL A 330 15.79 -20.47 22.76
CA VAL A 330 14.90 -19.32 22.57
C VAL A 330 15.60 -17.98 22.81
N GLU A 331 16.61 -17.94 23.69
CA GLU A 331 17.44 -16.75 23.88
C GLU A 331 18.25 -16.43 22.62
N THR A 332 18.90 -17.44 22.03
CA THR A 332 19.64 -17.27 20.77
C THR A 332 18.72 -16.78 19.64
N LEU A 333 17.51 -17.34 19.55
CA LEU A 333 16.53 -16.92 18.54
C LEU A 333 16.01 -15.50 18.76
N ALA A 334 15.89 -15.04 20.01
CA ALA A 334 15.44 -13.69 20.33
C ALA A 334 16.45 -12.60 19.92
N GLU A 335 17.72 -12.95 19.67
CA GLU A 335 18.72 -12.01 19.16
C GLU A 335 18.40 -11.48 17.74
N LEU A 336 17.47 -12.15 17.02
CA LEU A 336 16.98 -11.72 15.70
C LEU A 336 16.24 -10.38 15.71
N ASP A 337 15.88 -9.84 16.89
CA ASP A 337 15.31 -8.48 17.01
C ASP A 337 16.23 -7.41 16.39
N GLN A 338 17.54 -7.63 16.43
CA GLN A 338 18.53 -6.71 15.85
C GLN A 338 18.37 -6.55 14.33
N MET A 339 17.80 -7.55 13.64
CA MET A 339 17.57 -7.51 12.19
C MET A 339 16.34 -6.68 11.80
N VAL A 340 15.40 -6.42 12.73
CA VAL A 340 14.18 -5.63 12.48
C VAL A 340 14.53 -4.23 11.98
N GLY A 341 15.59 -3.63 12.54
CA GLY A 341 16.07 -2.29 12.16
C GLY A 341 16.64 -2.25 10.73
N GLN A 342 17.38 -3.28 10.31
CA GLN A 342 17.92 -3.39 8.95
C GLN A 342 16.79 -3.56 7.93
N MET A 343 15.82 -4.42 8.25
CA MET A 343 14.62 -4.64 7.44
C MET A 343 13.81 -3.34 7.25
N GLN A 344 13.76 -2.49 8.27
CA GLN A 344 13.09 -1.19 8.17
C GLN A 344 13.80 -0.24 7.18
N GLN A 345 15.13 -0.22 7.16
CA GLN A 345 15.89 0.62 6.22
C GLN A 345 15.66 0.20 4.77
N ILE A 346 15.47 -1.09 4.50
CA ILE A 346 15.16 -1.59 3.16
C ILE A 346 13.79 -1.07 2.71
N LEU A 347 12.78 -1.17 3.57
CA LEU A 347 11.43 -0.62 3.31
C LEU A 347 11.48 0.88 3.01
N ASP A 348 12.24 1.64 3.80
CA ASP A 348 12.43 3.08 3.58
C ASP A 348 13.08 3.40 2.22
N SER A 349 14.03 2.58 1.76
CA SER A 349 14.73 2.80 0.50
C SER A 349 13.83 2.58 -0.73
N MET A 350 12.84 1.67 -0.63
CA MET A 350 11.88 1.38 -1.70
C MET A 350 10.94 2.56 -2.00
N LYS A 351 10.62 3.39 -0.99
CA LYS A 351 9.65 4.50 -1.11
C LYS A 351 9.92 5.46 -2.27
N SER A 352 11.18 5.83 -2.45
CA SER A 352 11.57 6.84 -3.43
C SER A 352 11.24 6.37 -4.85
N ALA A 353 11.48 5.09 -5.14
CA ALA A 353 11.14 4.48 -6.43
C ALA A 353 9.62 4.26 -6.57
N GLU A 354 8.96 3.85 -5.48
CA GLU A 354 7.50 3.69 -5.41
C GLU A 354 6.74 5.01 -5.68
N MET A 355 7.29 6.18 -5.35
CA MET A 355 6.62 7.45 -5.65
C MET A 355 6.58 7.79 -7.15
N VAL A 356 7.51 7.24 -7.93
CA VAL A 356 7.77 7.68 -9.31
C VAL A 356 7.04 6.83 -10.35
N SER A 357 6.87 5.53 -10.12
CA SER A 357 6.29 4.61 -11.11
C SER A 357 5.25 3.66 -10.52
N ALA A 358 4.16 3.46 -11.25
CA ALA A 358 3.11 2.53 -10.85
C ALA A 358 3.53 1.06 -11.04
N SER A 359 4.28 0.74 -12.11
CA SER A 359 4.82 -0.62 -12.31
C SER A 359 5.80 -1.01 -11.21
N ILE A 360 6.70 -0.09 -10.82
CA ILE A 360 7.62 -0.30 -9.68
C ILE A 360 6.86 -0.56 -8.38
N ARG A 361 5.84 0.28 -8.07
CA ARG A 361 4.98 0.02 -6.90
C ARG A 361 4.38 -1.37 -6.91
N LYS A 362 3.86 -1.80 -8.06
CA LYS A 362 3.18 -3.10 -8.20
C LYS A 362 4.15 -4.25 -7.96
N VAL A 363 5.35 -4.21 -8.56
CA VAL A 363 6.33 -5.30 -8.43
C VAL A 363 6.98 -5.35 -7.04
N LEU A 364 7.04 -4.26 -6.30
CA LEU A 364 7.63 -4.23 -4.94
C LEU A 364 6.67 -4.66 -3.81
N ARG A 365 5.37 -4.82 -4.09
CA ARG A 365 4.38 -5.26 -3.07
C ARG A 365 4.74 -6.60 -2.40
N PRO A 366 5.18 -7.65 -3.13
CA PRO A 366 5.59 -8.92 -2.53
C PRO A 366 6.79 -8.77 -1.58
N ALA A 367 7.88 -8.10 -2.00
CA ALA A 367 9.05 -7.82 -1.15
C ALA A 367 8.65 -7.15 0.16
N ARG A 368 7.81 -6.11 0.04
CA ARG A 368 7.30 -5.36 1.18
C ARG A 368 6.55 -6.26 2.18
N SER A 369 5.70 -7.14 1.66
CA SER A 369 4.98 -8.11 2.48
C SER A 369 5.93 -9.11 3.14
N GLY A 370 6.93 -9.59 2.41
CA GLY A 370 7.95 -10.53 2.91
C GLY A 370 8.79 -9.94 4.04
N ILE A 371 9.34 -8.73 3.83
CA ILE A 371 10.11 -8.01 4.84
C ILE A 371 9.26 -7.73 6.09
N THR A 372 7.99 -7.33 5.92
CA THR A 372 7.07 -7.16 7.05
C THR A 372 6.85 -8.48 7.81
N ALA A 373 6.71 -9.60 7.10
CA ALA A 373 6.55 -10.92 7.70
C ALA A 373 7.80 -11.36 8.50
N VAL A 374 9.01 -10.98 8.06
CA VAL A 374 10.25 -11.18 8.83
C VAL A 374 10.23 -10.36 10.12
N GLN A 375 9.84 -9.08 10.06
CA GLN A 375 9.72 -8.24 11.25
C GLN A 375 8.69 -8.79 12.26
N ASP A 376 7.56 -9.28 11.76
CA ASP A 376 6.53 -9.93 12.60
C ASP A 376 7.05 -11.23 13.22
N SER A 377 7.81 -12.02 12.48
CA SER A 377 8.45 -13.25 12.95
C SER A 377 9.39 -12.98 14.13
N ALA A 378 10.28 -11.99 14.00
CA ALA A 378 11.19 -11.58 15.07
C ALA A 378 10.42 -11.13 16.33
N ARG A 379 9.30 -10.40 16.17
CA ARG A 379 8.46 -9.96 17.29
C ARG A 379 7.74 -11.09 18.02
N VAL A 380 7.45 -12.20 17.35
CA VAL A 380 6.90 -13.40 17.99
C VAL A 380 7.99 -14.10 18.79
N ILE A 381 9.13 -14.37 18.14
CA ILE A 381 10.27 -15.09 18.73
C ILE A 381 10.79 -14.39 19.99
N THR A 382 10.89 -13.06 19.98
CA THR A 382 11.38 -12.26 21.13
C THR A 382 10.55 -12.43 22.40
N ARG A 383 9.33 -12.97 22.33
CA ARG A 383 8.48 -13.26 23.50
C ARG A 383 8.72 -14.64 24.10
N TRP A 384 9.35 -15.54 23.35
CA TRP A 384 9.56 -16.92 23.78
C TRP A 384 10.44 -17.05 25.03
N PRO A 385 11.51 -16.24 25.24
CA PRO A 385 12.25 -16.27 26.50
C PRO A 385 11.37 -16.00 27.72
N GLU A 386 10.45 -15.03 27.64
CA GLU A 386 9.50 -14.74 28.73
C GLU A 386 8.53 -15.90 28.96
N MET A 387 8.00 -16.49 27.88
CA MET A 387 7.13 -17.67 27.95
C MET A 387 7.84 -18.86 28.61
N VAL A 388 9.05 -19.19 28.19
CA VAL A 388 9.83 -20.30 28.76
C VAL A 388 10.16 -20.01 30.23
N ASN A 389 10.53 -18.78 30.57
CA ASN A 389 10.85 -18.41 31.96
C ASN A 389 9.65 -18.45 32.91
N SER A 390 8.41 -18.38 32.42
CA SER A 390 7.21 -18.55 33.26
C SER A 390 7.14 -19.91 33.93
N LEU A 391 7.74 -20.95 33.33
CA LEU A 391 7.86 -22.29 33.91
C LEU A 391 8.57 -22.31 35.27
N LYS A 392 9.44 -21.34 35.57
CA LYS A 392 10.16 -21.22 36.85
C LYS A 392 9.43 -20.39 37.91
N GLN A 393 8.37 -19.65 37.54
CA GLN A 393 7.69 -18.73 38.46
C GLN A 393 6.54 -19.38 39.23
N ASP A 394 5.99 -20.49 38.71
CA ASP A 394 4.86 -21.25 39.28
C ASP A 394 5.26 -22.63 39.86
N SER A 395 6.54 -23.00 39.79
CA SER A 395 7.17 -24.16 40.43
C SER A 395 7.91 -23.75 41.69
#